data_AF-A0A381WVP8-F1
#
_entry.id   AF-A0A381WVP8-F1
#
_cell.length_a   1.000
_cell.length_b   1.000
_cell.length_c   1.000
_cell.angle_alpha   90.00
_cell.angle_beta   90.00
_cell.angle_gamma   90.00
#
_symmetry.space_group_name_H-M   'P 1'
#
loop_
_entity.id
_entity.type
_entity.pdbx_description
1 polymer ?
#
loop_
_entity_poly.entity_id
_entity_poly.type
_entity_poly.pdbx_seq_one_letter_code
_entity_poly.pdbx_strand_id
1 'polypeptide(L)'
;MSDKKIITYEMTGSPKESGFKTKSELIEYLKGKGYVKDDLSREGAGAVPEHVCDILITDSYSSSSNKMQKAKKMGITIKTYQDLLKELE
;
A
#
# COMPACT_ATOMS: atom_id res chain seq x y z
N MET A 1 -21.59 -1.47 16.38
CA MET A 1 -20.86 -0.76 15.31
C MET A 1 -19.74 -1.68 14.90
N SER A 2 -19.75 -2.22 13.68
CA SER A 2 -18.61 -3.04 13.23
C SER A 2 -17.46 -2.08 12.97
N ASP A 3 -16.38 -2.21 13.74
CA ASP A 3 -15.15 -1.45 13.51
C ASP A 3 -14.73 -1.65 12.06
N LYS A 4 -14.84 -0.59 11.26
CA LYS A 4 -14.47 -0.61 9.86
C LYS A 4 -12.95 -0.76 9.84
N LYS A 5 -12.46 -1.96 9.58
CA LYS A 5 -11.03 -2.27 9.59
C LYS A 5 -10.31 -1.32 8.61
N ILE A 6 -9.45 -0.47 9.16
CA ILE A 6 -8.59 0.42 8.38
C ILE A 6 -7.53 -0.45 7.72
N ILE A 7 -7.42 -0.38 6.38
CA ILE A 7 -6.34 -1.02 5.64
C ILE A 7 -5.31 0.07 5.31
N THR A 8 -4.14 -0.04 5.92
CA THR A 8 -3.01 0.85 5.67
C THR A 8 -2.13 0.30 4.55
N TYR A 9 -1.58 1.19 3.72
CA TYR A 9 -0.73 0.77 2.62
C TYR A 9 0.42 1.73 2.36
N GLU A 10 1.53 1.20 1.88
CA GLU A 10 2.68 1.94 1.36
C GLU A 10 2.81 1.68 -0.15
N MET A 11 3.50 2.56 -0.88
CA MET A 11 3.75 2.40 -2.30
C MET A 11 5.24 2.48 -2.65
N THR A 12 5.66 1.65 -3.60
CA THR A 12 6.97 1.73 -4.26
C THR A 12 6.82 1.51 -5.76
N GLY A 13 7.76 2.01 -6.55
CA GLY A 13 7.62 1.96 -8.02
C GLY A 13 6.60 2.95 -8.59
N SER A 14 6.09 2.67 -9.79
CA SER A 14 5.22 3.55 -10.58
C SER A 14 3.85 2.91 -10.93
N PRO A 15 2.70 3.57 -10.68
CA PRO A 15 1.38 3.02 -10.97
C PRO A 15 0.92 3.19 -12.44
N LYS A 16 1.79 3.70 -13.33
CA LYS A 16 1.43 4.04 -14.72
C LYS A 16 0.83 2.88 -15.52
N GLU A 17 1.39 1.68 -15.36
CA GLU A 17 0.91 0.47 -16.07
C GLU A 17 -0.45 -0.03 -15.55
N SER A 18 -0.97 0.60 -14.50
CA SER A 18 -2.27 0.29 -13.89
C SER A 18 -3.32 1.37 -14.17
N GLY A 19 -3.06 2.27 -15.12
CA GLY A 19 -4.02 3.26 -15.60
C GLY A 19 -4.00 4.61 -14.85
N PHE A 20 -3.16 4.76 -13.82
CA PHE A 20 -3.03 6.02 -13.07
C PHE A 20 -1.85 6.84 -13.57
N LYS A 21 -2.05 8.14 -13.85
CA LYS A 21 -0.97 9.02 -14.30
C LYS A 21 -0.05 9.40 -13.15
N THR A 22 -0.61 9.54 -11.95
CA THR A 22 0.13 9.94 -10.75
C THR A 22 -0.19 9.06 -9.55
N LYS A 23 0.72 9.05 -8.56
CA LYS A 23 0.45 8.41 -7.26
C LYS A 23 -0.68 9.10 -6.50
N SER A 24 -0.86 10.41 -6.69
CA SER A 24 -1.92 11.18 -6.02
C SER A 24 -3.32 10.72 -6.46
N GLU A 25 -3.53 10.50 -7.76
CA GLU A 25 -4.80 9.96 -8.29
C GLU A 25 -5.11 8.59 -7.68
N LEU A 26 -4.10 7.72 -7.56
CA LEU A 26 -4.27 6.42 -6.93
C LEU A 26 -4.59 6.55 -5.43
N ILE A 27 -3.97 7.49 -4.72
CA ILE A 27 -4.25 7.74 -3.30
C ILE A 27 -5.70 8.18 -3.10
N GLU A 28 -6.22 9.08 -3.94
CA GLU A 28 -7.61 9.53 -3.86
C GLU A 28 -8.60 8.40 -4.14
N TYR A 29 -8.32 7.56 -5.14
CA TYR A 29 -9.13 6.38 -5.45
C TYR A 29 -9.18 5.40 -4.27
N LEU A 30 -8.02 5.07 -3.69
CA LEU A 30 -7.90 4.16 -2.56
C LEU A 30 -8.55 4.72 -1.29
N LYS A 31 -8.45 6.03 -1.05
CA LYS A 31 -9.16 6.71 0.04
C LYS A 31 -10.67 6.52 -0.05
N GLY A 32 -11.25 6.60 -1.25
CA GLY A 32 -12.68 6.31 -1.48
C GLY A 32 -13.08 4.86 -1.16
N LYS A 33 -12.12 3.93 -1.17
CA LYS A 33 -12.30 2.50 -0.86
C LYS A 33 -11.96 2.16 0.60
N GLY A 34 -11.61 3.15 1.43
CA GLY A 34 -11.30 2.95 2.85
C GLY A 34 -9.85 2.59 3.16
N TYR A 35 -8.95 2.73 2.18
CA TYR A 35 -7.52 2.53 2.37
C TYR A 35 -6.86 3.83 2.85
N VAL A 36 -5.84 3.71 3.69
CA VAL A 36 -5.09 4.83 4.26
C VAL A 36 -3.62 4.73 3.83
N LYS A 37 -3.12 5.74 3.13
CA LYS A 37 -1.68 5.81 2.80
C LYS A 37 -0.91 5.97 4.09
N ASP A 38 0.02 5.06 4.32
CA ASP A 38 0.95 5.09 5.43
C ASP A 38 2.38 4.82 4.94
N ASP A 39 3.36 5.21 5.74
CA ASP A 39 4.74 4.87 5.49
C ASP A 39 5.05 3.48 6.05
N LEU A 40 6.00 2.80 5.43
CA LEU A 40 6.53 1.51 5.91
C LEU A 40 7.27 1.64 7.26
N SER A 41 6.96 2.60 8.11
CA SER A 41 7.65 2.81 9.38
C SER A 41 7.28 1.75 10.42
N ARG A 42 8.15 1.64 11.43
CA ARG A 42 7.94 0.77 12.59
C ARG A 42 6.76 1.31 13.40
N GLU A 43 6.21 0.54 14.34
CA GLU A 43 5.35 1.09 15.40
C GLU A 43 5.92 2.43 15.89
N GLY A 44 5.09 3.46 15.88
CA GLY A 44 5.37 4.82 16.33
C GLY A 44 5.66 5.83 15.22
N ALA A 45 5.69 5.43 13.94
CA ALA A 45 5.83 6.37 12.82
C ALA A 45 4.87 5.98 11.69
N GLY A 46 4.01 6.91 11.29
CA GLY A 46 2.96 6.68 10.30
C GLY A 46 1.68 7.45 10.62
N ALA A 47 0.71 7.38 9.71
CA ALA A 47 -0.65 7.90 9.93
C ALA A 47 -1.35 7.16 11.07
N VAL A 48 -0.97 5.91 11.34
CA VAL A 48 -1.47 5.09 12.46
C VAL A 48 -0.28 4.59 13.29
N PRO A 49 0.12 5.31 14.36
CA PRO A 49 1.34 5.01 15.12
C PRO A 49 1.38 3.60 15.73
N GLU A 50 0.24 3.00 16.04
CA GLU A 50 0.16 1.68 16.68
C GLU A 50 0.05 0.53 15.66
N HIS A 51 0.17 0.83 14.36
CA HIS A 51 -0.17 -0.14 13.31
C HIS A 51 0.98 -0.33 12.33
N VAL A 52 1.31 -1.59 12.05
CA VAL A 52 2.22 -1.95 10.97
C VAL A 52 1.43 -1.93 9.68
N CYS A 53 1.98 -1.25 8.66
CA CYS A 53 1.40 -1.17 7.34
C CYS A 53 0.92 -2.55 6.81
N ASP A 54 -0.35 -2.68 6.42
CA ASP A 54 -0.92 -3.98 6.03
C ASP A 54 -0.41 -4.46 4.67
N ILE A 55 -0.21 -3.51 3.74
CA ILE A 55 0.06 -3.79 2.33
C ILE A 55 1.18 -2.89 1.78
N LEU A 56 2.18 -3.47 1.12
CA LEU A 56 3.05 -2.75 0.20
C LEU A 56 2.56 -2.95 -1.24
N ILE A 57 2.20 -1.86 -1.90
CA ILE A 57 1.82 -1.87 -3.32
C ILE A 57 3.05 -1.54 -4.17
N THR A 58 3.30 -2.33 -5.20
CA THR A 58 4.47 -2.20 -6.09
C THR A 58 4.09 -2.30 -7.55
N ASP A 59 4.96 -1.85 -8.45
CA ASP A 59 4.85 -2.13 -9.89
C ASP A 59 5.30 -3.55 -10.23
N SER A 60 6.32 -4.07 -9.55
CA SER A 60 6.84 -5.41 -9.78
C SER A 60 7.20 -6.18 -8.50
N TYR A 61 6.83 -7.47 -8.45
CA TYR A 61 7.26 -8.41 -7.42
C TYR A 61 8.78 -8.67 -7.39
N SER A 62 9.47 -8.43 -8.52
CA SER A 62 10.92 -8.58 -8.63
C SER A 62 11.71 -7.35 -8.13
N SER A 63 11.02 -6.30 -7.68
CA SER A 63 11.66 -5.08 -7.16
C SER A 63 12.57 -5.37 -5.96
N SER A 64 13.79 -4.83 -6.01
CA SER A 64 14.82 -4.94 -4.96
C SER A 64 14.89 -3.73 -4.04
N SER A 65 13.90 -2.83 -4.11
CA SER A 65 13.89 -1.61 -3.30
C SER A 65 13.96 -1.88 -1.79
N ASN A 66 14.53 -0.94 -1.02
CA ASN A 66 14.58 -1.02 0.44
C ASN A 66 13.19 -1.27 1.07
N LYS A 67 12.13 -0.69 0.46
CA LYS A 67 10.73 -0.91 0.86
C LYS A 67 10.30 -2.37 0.68
N MET A 68 10.62 -2.98 -0.46
CA MET A 68 10.34 -4.40 -0.72
C MET A 68 11.06 -5.33 0.25
N GLN A 69 12.35 -5.08 0.50
CA GLN A 69 13.10 -5.88 1.47
C GLN A 69 12.51 -5.75 2.88
N LYS A 70 12.10 -4.55 3.28
CA LYS A 70 11.45 -4.29 4.57
C LYS A 70 10.10 -4.98 4.69
N ALA A 71 9.23 -4.88 3.67
CA ALA A 71 7.94 -5.54 3.65
C ALA A 71 8.08 -7.06 3.77
N LYS A 72 9.00 -7.67 3.00
CA LYS A 72 9.31 -9.11 3.11
C LYS A 72 9.77 -9.50 4.52
N LYS A 73 10.67 -8.72 5.12
CA LYS A 73 11.17 -8.96 6.48
C LYS A 73 10.08 -8.86 7.55
N MET A 74 9.13 -7.95 7.37
CA MET A 74 8.04 -7.69 8.32
C MET A 74 6.81 -8.56 8.08
N GLY A 75 6.79 -9.42 7.05
CA GLY A 75 5.63 -10.23 6.71
C GLY A 75 4.45 -9.41 6.17
N ILE A 76 4.71 -8.21 5.65
CA ILE A 76 3.69 -7.33 5.08
C ILE A 76 3.24 -7.90 3.74
N THR A 77 1.93 -7.83 3.47
CA THR A 77 1.38 -8.32 2.20
C THR A 77 1.91 -7.47 1.05
N ILE A 78 2.45 -8.09 0.01
CA ILE A 78 2.93 -7.38 -1.18
C ILE A 78 1.95 -7.64 -2.32
N LYS A 79 1.49 -6.58 -2.99
CA LYS A 79 0.64 -6.68 -4.18
C LYS A 79 1.16 -5.79 -5.29
N THR A 80 0.96 -6.20 -6.54
CA THR A 80 1.12 -5.26 -7.64
C THR A 80 -0.04 -4.26 -7.67
N TYR A 81 0.18 -3.09 -8.26
CA TYR A 81 -0.89 -2.13 -8.55
C TYR A 81 -2.05 -2.80 -9.32
N GLN A 82 -1.75 -3.63 -10.31
CA GLN A 82 -2.78 -4.33 -11.10
C GLN A 82 -3.55 -5.36 -10.27
N ASP A 83 -2.88 -6.17 -9.46
CA ASP A 83 -3.53 -7.20 -8.66
C ASP A 83 -4.46 -6.58 -7.60
N LEU A 84 -4.02 -5.48 -6.97
CA LEU A 84 -4.88 -4.76 -6.02
C LEU A 84 -6.14 -4.22 -6.71
N LEU A 85 -6.02 -3.64 -7.91
CA LEU A 85 -7.17 -3.06 -8.59
C LEU A 85 -8.21 -4.11 -8.99
N LYS A 86 -7.78 -5.30 -9.42
CA LYS A 86 -8.68 -6.43 -9.74
C LYS A 86 -9.50 -6.89 -8.53
N GLU A 87 -9.02 -6.68 -7.31
CA GLU A 87 -9.75 -7.01 -6.08
C GLU A 87 -10.72 -5.91 -5.65
N LEU A 88 -10.60 -4.71 -6.22
CA LEU A 88 -11.42 -3.54 -5.88
C LEU A 88 -12.57 -3.30 -6.87
N GLU A 89 -12.58 -4.03 -8.00
CA GLU A 89 -13.67 -4.17 -8.96
C GLU A 89 -14.73 -5.15 -8.46
#